data_AF-A0AAD8RWF0-F1
#
_entry.id   AF-A0AAD8RWF0-F1
#
_cell.length_a   1.000
_cell.length_b   1.000
_cell.length_c   1.000
_cell.angle_alpha   90.00
_cell.angle_beta   90.00
_cell.angle_gamma   90.00
#
_symmetry.space_group_name_H-M   'P 1'
#
loop_
_entity.id
_entity.type
_entity.pdbx_description
1 polymer ?
#
loop_
_entity_poly.entity_id
_entity_poly.type
_entity_poly.pdbx_seq_one_letter_code
_entity_poly.pdbx_strand_id
1 'polypeptide(L)'
;MVRRIRFIYRKSFYKFENDPVHLWKVLEGSRKVRKKPLWKAESRRDSTCLAKGVESQIMASPINFNQFLEKEKLKSNGNNFTDWFRHVRIFLAGGNLQYVLDAPLGDPPAETETDEVKNVYATQKTRYSQVQCAILCSLEADLQKRFEHHDPHELVNELKAIFETHAAVECYEASKHFFDCMMEEGSSVSEHMLAMTGHAKKLMTWE
;
A
#
# COMPACT_ATOMS: atom_id res chain seq x y z
N MET A 1 7.83 -9.00 20.57
CA MET A 1 7.68 -7.86 19.63
C MET A 1 7.45 -6.53 20.36
N VAL A 2 6.47 -6.47 21.26
CA VAL A 2 6.10 -5.29 22.07
C VAL A 2 7.26 -4.71 22.91
N ARG A 3 8.13 -5.55 23.48
CA ARG A 3 9.31 -5.09 24.25
C ARG A 3 10.36 -4.36 23.40
N ARG A 4 10.41 -4.62 22.09
CA ARG A 4 11.38 -4.01 21.16
C ARG A 4 10.91 -2.62 20.72
N ILE A 5 9.61 -2.43 20.57
CA ILE A 5 8.97 -1.14 20.27
C ILE A 5 9.11 -0.19 21.46
N ARG A 6 8.86 -0.68 22.69
CA ARG A 6 9.01 0.11 23.93
C ARG A 6 10.45 0.57 24.19
N PHE A 7 11.46 -0.22 23.76
CA PHE A 7 12.87 0.13 23.89
C PHE A 7 13.31 1.19 22.88
N ILE A 8 12.81 1.15 21.64
CA ILE A 8 13.09 2.16 20.61
C ILE A 8 12.46 3.50 21.01
N TYR A 9 11.22 3.49 21.51
CA TYR A 9 10.54 4.71 21.97
C TYR A 9 11.22 5.36 23.18
N ARG A 10 11.64 4.56 24.18
CA ARG A 10 12.29 5.08 25.41
C ARG A 10 13.68 5.67 25.14
N LYS A 11 14.42 5.19 24.12
CA LYS A 11 15.76 5.69 23.79
C LYS A 11 15.73 6.99 22.97
N SER A 12 14.68 7.22 22.19
CA SER A 12 14.52 8.43 21.36
C SER A 12 13.93 9.61 22.14
N PHE A 13 13.07 9.35 23.13
CA PHE A 13 12.38 10.39 23.92
C PHE A 13 13.33 11.27 24.75
N TYR A 14 14.49 10.73 25.18
CA TYR A 14 15.47 11.50 25.96
C TYR A 14 16.42 12.37 25.12
N LYS A 15 16.38 12.27 23.79
CA LYS A 15 17.40 12.88 22.93
C LYS A 15 16.89 13.99 22.00
N PHE A 16 15.58 14.08 21.75
CA PHE A 16 15.02 15.05 20.82
C PHE A 16 13.62 15.47 21.27
N GLU A 17 13.49 16.69 21.81
CA GLU A 17 12.21 17.34 22.10
C GLU A 17 11.36 17.38 20.84
N ASN A 18 10.24 16.65 20.84
CA ASN A 18 9.03 16.87 20.05
C ASN A 18 9.18 17.40 18.61
N ASP A 19 10.07 16.83 17.79
CA ASP A 19 10.10 17.06 16.34
C ASP A 19 9.52 15.83 15.58
N PRO A 20 8.28 15.91 15.06
CA PRO A 20 7.62 14.81 14.36
C PRO A 20 8.21 14.48 12.98
N VAL A 21 8.98 15.39 12.36
CA VAL A 21 9.59 15.17 11.03
C VAL A 21 10.77 14.20 11.09
N HIS A 22 11.46 14.15 12.22
CA HIS A 22 12.64 13.30 12.41
C HIS A 22 12.32 11.83 12.71
N LEU A 23 11.18 11.53 13.35
CA LEU A 23 10.75 10.16 13.63
C LEU A 23 10.45 9.37 12.34
N TRP A 24 9.84 10.01 11.36
CA TRP A 24 9.59 9.41 10.04
C TRP A 24 10.90 9.03 9.33
N LYS A 25 11.91 9.92 9.32
CA LYS A 25 13.24 9.65 8.74
C LYS A 25 13.97 8.48 9.42
N VAL A 26 13.84 8.31 10.73
CA VAL A 26 14.48 7.21 11.48
C VAL A 26 13.81 5.87 11.18
N LEU A 27 12.49 5.86 10.99
CA LEU A 27 11.73 4.67 10.58
C LEU A 27 11.97 4.31 9.10
N GLU A 28 12.19 5.29 8.23
CA GLU A 28 12.58 5.09 6.82
C GLU A 28 14.01 4.53 6.70
N GLY A 29 14.95 5.07 7.48
CA GLY A 29 16.38 4.70 7.43
C GLY A 29 16.65 3.25 7.80
N SER A 30 15.79 2.64 8.61
CA SER A 30 15.89 1.24 9.01
C SER A 30 15.32 0.26 7.97
N ARG A 31 14.65 0.76 6.92
CA ARG A 31 14.01 -0.04 5.85
C ARG A 31 14.90 -0.25 4.62
N LYS A 32 16.19 0.13 4.68
CA LYS A 32 17.16 -0.16 3.61
C LYS A 32 17.70 -1.59 3.71
N VAL A 33 16.88 -2.57 3.36
CA VAL A 33 17.38 -3.86 2.86
C VAL A 33 17.92 -3.59 1.46
N ARG A 34 19.22 -3.85 1.23
CA ARG A 34 19.83 -3.86 -0.11
C ARG A 34 19.06 -4.87 -0.99
N LYS A 35 18.08 -4.41 -1.75
CA LYS A 35 17.52 -5.20 -2.85
C LYS A 35 18.54 -5.17 -3.99
N LYS A 36 19.23 -6.29 -4.20
CA LYS A 36 19.91 -6.53 -5.48
C LYS A 36 18.81 -6.55 -6.57
N PRO A 37 19.01 -5.91 -7.73
CA PRO A 37 18.08 -6.04 -8.84
C PRO A 37 17.98 -7.50 -9.26
N LEU A 38 16.76 -8.04 -9.31
CA LEU A 38 16.50 -9.45 -9.61
C LEU A 38 17.07 -9.87 -10.97
N TRP A 39 17.15 -8.95 -11.94
CA TRP A 39 17.66 -9.22 -13.28
C TRP A 39 19.16 -9.52 -13.36
N LYS A 40 19.97 -9.22 -12.34
CA LYS A 40 21.42 -9.52 -12.33
C LYS A 40 21.78 -10.95 -11.91
N ALA A 41 20.81 -11.74 -11.41
CA ALA A 41 21.06 -13.11 -10.98
C ALA A 41 20.93 -14.15 -12.12
N GLU A 42 20.34 -13.78 -13.26
CA GLU A 42 20.06 -14.69 -14.37
C GLU A 42 21.26 -14.94 -15.30
N SER A 43 22.37 -14.20 -15.16
CA SER A 43 23.45 -14.16 -16.15
C SER A 43 24.61 -15.16 -15.90
N ARG A 44 24.45 -16.11 -14.97
CA ARG A 44 25.46 -17.16 -14.70
C ARG A 44 24.82 -18.54 -14.51
N ARG A 45 24.09 -19.02 -15.52
CA ARG A 45 23.89 -20.46 -15.74
C ARG A 45 24.11 -20.76 -17.21
N ASP A 46 25.33 -21.23 -17.46
CA ASP A 46 25.85 -22.02 -18.58
C ASP A 46 24.83 -22.33 -19.70
N SER A 47 24.96 -21.78 -20.90
CA SER A 47 25.85 -22.26 -21.97
C SER A 47 25.97 -23.79 -22.05
N THR A 48 24.86 -24.48 -22.28
CA THR A 48 24.79 -25.66 -23.14
C THR A 48 23.34 -26.01 -23.47
N CYS A 49 23.11 -26.46 -24.71
CA CYS A 49 21.87 -27.09 -25.24
C CYS A 49 20.84 -26.14 -25.90
N LEU A 50 21.12 -25.77 -27.16
CA LEU A 50 20.09 -25.63 -28.19
C LEU A 50 19.34 -26.97 -28.34
N ALA A 51 18.14 -27.09 -27.79
CA ALA A 51 17.11 -28.00 -28.32
C ALA A 51 15.77 -27.83 -27.59
N LYS A 52 14.75 -27.51 -28.40
CA LYS A 52 13.32 -27.78 -28.22
C LYS A 52 12.54 -26.79 -27.36
N GLY A 53 11.55 -26.22 -28.04
CA GLY A 53 10.59 -25.28 -27.47
C GLY A 53 9.56 -25.94 -26.56
N VAL A 54 8.69 -25.02 -26.12
CA VAL A 54 7.50 -25.20 -25.30
C VAL A 54 7.77 -25.34 -23.80
N GLU A 55 7.09 -24.46 -23.05
CA GLU A 55 6.85 -24.47 -21.61
C GLU A 55 7.95 -24.00 -20.65
N SER A 56 7.87 -22.70 -20.32
CA SER A 56 7.49 -22.33 -18.95
C SER A 56 6.99 -20.88 -18.90
N GLN A 57 5.89 -20.61 -19.63
CA GLN A 57 4.99 -19.55 -19.20
C GLN A 57 4.43 -20.06 -17.87
N ILE A 58 4.88 -19.51 -16.75
CA ILE A 58 4.22 -19.73 -15.47
C ILE A 58 2.77 -19.29 -15.70
N MET A 59 1.87 -20.27 -15.85
CA MET A 59 0.44 -20.08 -15.99
C MET A 59 -0.06 -19.52 -14.67
N ALA A 60 0.13 -18.22 -14.46
CA ALA A 60 -0.56 -17.50 -13.42
C ALA A 60 -2.05 -17.72 -13.70
N SER A 61 -2.74 -18.33 -12.73
CA SER A 61 -4.19 -18.52 -12.77
C SER A 61 -4.83 -17.18 -13.17
N PRO A 62 -5.77 -17.15 -14.12
CA PRO A 62 -6.46 -15.93 -14.49
C PRO A 62 -7.04 -15.30 -13.23
N ILE A 63 -6.64 -14.07 -12.94
CA ILE A 63 -7.11 -13.37 -11.76
C ILE A 63 -8.63 -13.15 -11.91
N ASN A 64 -9.42 -13.66 -10.96
CA ASN A 64 -10.87 -13.52 -11.02
C ASN A 64 -11.29 -12.16 -10.45
N PHE A 65 -11.36 -11.15 -11.32
CA PHE A 65 -11.79 -9.80 -10.95
C PHE A 65 -13.18 -9.76 -10.31
N ASN A 66 -14.09 -10.68 -10.65
CA ASN A 66 -15.43 -10.70 -10.06
C ASN A 66 -15.36 -10.94 -8.55
N GLN A 67 -14.51 -11.87 -8.08
CA GLN A 67 -14.33 -12.15 -6.65
C GLN A 67 -13.78 -10.93 -5.88
N PHE A 68 -12.98 -10.09 -6.54
CA PHE A 68 -12.49 -8.84 -5.97
C PHE A 68 -13.56 -7.74 -5.95
N LEU A 69 -14.31 -7.58 -7.05
CA LEU A 69 -15.35 -6.58 -7.17
C LEU A 69 -16.59 -6.86 -6.31
N GLU A 70 -16.79 -8.10 -5.87
CA GLU A 70 -17.78 -8.47 -4.85
C GLU A 70 -17.44 -7.93 -3.45
N LYS A 71 -16.20 -7.48 -3.22
CA LYS A 71 -15.81 -6.84 -1.96
C LYS A 71 -16.27 -5.37 -1.93
N GLU A 72 -16.25 -4.80 -0.73
CA GLU A 72 -16.63 -3.41 -0.52
C GLU A 72 -15.72 -2.47 -1.33
N LYS A 73 -16.35 -1.54 -2.06
CA LYS A 73 -15.65 -0.49 -2.81
C LYS A 73 -14.98 0.51 -1.87
N LEU A 74 -13.93 1.18 -2.34
CA LEU A 74 -13.34 2.30 -1.62
C LEU A 74 -14.35 3.45 -1.55
N LYS A 75 -14.71 3.81 -0.31
CA LYS A 75 -15.62 4.92 -0.06
C LYS A 75 -14.90 6.26 -0.29
N SER A 76 -15.64 7.25 -0.77
CA SER A 76 -15.12 8.58 -1.06
C SER A 76 -14.61 9.32 0.19
N ASN A 77 -15.08 8.93 1.38
CA ASN A 77 -14.57 9.43 2.67
C ASN A 77 -13.29 8.72 3.15
N GLY A 78 -12.86 7.64 2.50
CA GLY A 78 -11.62 6.93 2.83
C GLY A 78 -11.66 6.05 4.06
N ASN A 79 -12.80 5.92 4.75
CA ASN A 79 -12.83 5.25 6.06
C ASN A 79 -12.47 3.75 6.01
N ASN A 80 -12.59 3.12 4.84
CA ASN A 80 -12.22 1.73 4.61
C ASN A 80 -10.94 1.58 3.77
N PHE A 81 -10.15 2.64 3.62
CA PHE A 81 -8.96 2.66 2.76
C PHE A 81 -7.94 1.58 3.13
N THR A 82 -7.62 1.43 4.42
CA THR A 82 -6.63 0.44 4.89
C THR A 82 -7.03 -0.98 4.50
N ASP A 83 -8.30 -1.33 4.71
CA ASP A 83 -8.83 -2.66 4.37
C ASP A 83 -8.94 -2.87 2.87
N TRP A 84 -9.46 -1.87 2.14
CA TRP A 84 -9.54 -1.89 0.69
C TRP A 84 -8.15 -2.09 0.06
N PHE A 85 -7.15 -1.32 0.51
CA PHE A 85 -5.80 -1.39 -0.03
C PHE A 85 -5.13 -2.73 0.29
N ARG A 86 -5.39 -3.29 1.49
CA ARG A 86 -4.97 -4.66 1.84
C ARG A 86 -5.58 -5.69 0.89
N HIS A 87 -6.87 -5.57 0.56
CA HIS A 87 -7.53 -6.47 -0.39
C HIS A 87 -6.94 -6.35 -1.81
N VAL A 88 -6.68 -5.15 -2.30
CA VAL A 88 -6.02 -4.92 -3.60
C VAL A 88 -4.67 -5.64 -3.62
N ARG A 89 -3.84 -5.49 -2.58
CA ARG A 89 -2.51 -6.13 -2.54
C ARG A 89 -2.59 -7.65 -2.52
N ILE A 90 -3.50 -8.23 -1.74
CA ILE A 90 -3.69 -9.69 -1.67
C ILE A 90 -4.13 -10.22 -3.04
N PHE A 91 -5.08 -9.54 -3.67
CA PHE A 91 -5.61 -9.91 -4.98
C PHE A 91 -4.53 -9.88 -6.07
N LEU A 92 -3.75 -8.79 -6.14
CA LEU A 92 -2.65 -8.67 -7.10
C LEU A 92 -1.50 -9.63 -6.82
N ALA A 93 -1.25 -9.98 -5.55
CA ALA A 93 -0.26 -10.99 -5.20
C ALA A 93 -0.63 -12.37 -5.77
N GLY A 94 -1.93 -12.74 -5.75
CA GLY A 94 -2.42 -13.98 -6.35
C GLY A 94 -2.15 -14.09 -7.85
N GLY A 95 -2.04 -12.97 -8.56
CA GLY A 95 -1.73 -12.90 -9.99
C GLY A 95 -0.29 -12.51 -10.33
N ASN A 96 0.60 -12.40 -9.35
CA ASN A 96 1.96 -11.85 -9.52
C ASN A 96 1.98 -10.44 -10.14
N LEU A 97 0.94 -9.62 -9.94
CA LEU A 97 0.82 -8.26 -10.51
C LEU A 97 1.16 -7.15 -9.52
N GLN A 98 1.57 -7.48 -8.29
CA GLN A 98 1.82 -6.48 -7.25
C GLN A 98 2.88 -5.44 -7.66
N TYR A 99 3.84 -5.83 -8.51
CA TYR A 99 4.90 -4.95 -9.01
C TYR A 99 4.39 -3.75 -9.82
N VAL A 100 3.17 -3.84 -10.38
CA VAL A 100 2.49 -2.73 -11.07
C VAL A 100 2.20 -1.56 -10.13
N LEU A 101 2.11 -1.81 -8.82
CA LEU A 101 1.90 -0.77 -7.81
C LEU A 101 3.19 -0.12 -7.32
N ASP A 102 4.35 -0.71 -7.66
CA ASP A 102 5.65 -0.28 -7.13
C ASP A 102 6.41 0.64 -8.10
N ALA A 103 6.06 0.62 -9.39
CA ALA A 103 6.67 1.45 -10.42
C ALA A 103 5.67 1.73 -11.56
N PRO A 104 5.84 2.83 -12.32
CA PRO A 104 5.10 3.06 -13.55
C PRO A 104 5.57 2.15 -14.71
N LEU A 105 4.76 2.03 -15.76
CA LEU A 105 5.03 1.18 -16.94
C LEU A 105 6.33 1.56 -17.69
N GLY A 106 6.80 2.79 -17.55
CA GLY A 106 7.95 3.33 -18.28
C GLY A 106 7.61 3.74 -19.71
N ASP A 107 8.60 4.25 -20.43
CA ASP A 107 8.41 4.74 -21.79
C ASP A 107 8.28 3.60 -22.81
N PRO A 108 7.51 3.80 -23.90
CA PRO A 108 7.45 2.85 -25.00
C PRO A 108 8.84 2.61 -25.63
N PRO A 109 9.12 1.38 -26.09
CA PRO A 109 10.37 1.09 -26.79
C PRO A 109 10.45 1.84 -28.13
N ALA A 110 11.67 2.16 -28.56
CA ALA A 110 11.90 2.83 -29.84
C ALA A 110 11.48 1.96 -31.03
N GLU A 111 11.14 2.59 -32.16
CA GLU A 111 10.71 1.85 -33.37
C GLU A 111 11.81 0.93 -33.92
N THR A 112 13.08 1.25 -33.66
CA THR A 112 14.25 0.46 -34.06
C THR A 112 14.52 -0.74 -33.16
N GLU A 113 13.80 -0.87 -32.03
CA GLU A 113 13.97 -2.00 -31.11
C GLU A 113 13.49 -3.32 -31.71
N THR A 114 14.00 -4.41 -31.15
CA THR A 114 13.64 -5.76 -31.60
C THR A 114 12.18 -6.09 -31.27
N ASP A 115 11.61 -7.01 -32.04
CA ASP A 115 10.22 -7.42 -31.86
C ASP A 115 9.99 -8.09 -30.50
N GLU A 116 11.02 -8.72 -29.93
CA GLU A 116 10.96 -9.30 -28.58
C GLU A 116 10.75 -8.21 -27.52
N VAL A 117 11.49 -7.09 -27.61
CA VAL A 117 11.36 -5.97 -26.67
C VAL A 117 9.97 -5.36 -26.76
N LYS A 118 9.46 -5.15 -27.98
CA LYS A 118 8.11 -4.63 -28.22
C LYS A 118 7.02 -5.57 -27.68
N ASN A 119 7.18 -6.87 -27.86
CA ASN A 119 6.22 -7.86 -27.35
C ASN A 119 6.19 -7.93 -25.81
N VAL A 120 7.37 -7.85 -25.17
CA VAL A 120 7.47 -7.76 -23.71
C VAL A 120 6.75 -6.51 -23.19
N TYR A 121 6.99 -5.35 -23.81
CA TYR A 121 6.31 -4.11 -23.46
C TYR A 121 4.79 -4.19 -23.65
N ALA A 122 4.30 -4.76 -24.76
CA ALA A 122 2.87 -4.93 -25.02
C ALA A 122 2.18 -5.83 -23.98
N THR A 123 2.84 -6.91 -23.57
CA THR A 123 2.37 -7.80 -22.51
C THR A 123 2.29 -7.04 -21.18
N GLN A 124 3.33 -6.26 -20.87
CA GLN A 124 3.36 -5.46 -19.64
C GLN A 124 2.27 -4.39 -19.63
N LYS A 125 2.10 -3.66 -20.74
CA LYS A 125 1.04 -2.65 -20.91
C LYS A 125 -0.35 -3.25 -20.66
N THR A 126 -0.61 -4.45 -21.19
CA THR A 126 -1.86 -5.17 -20.95
C THR A 126 -2.10 -5.44 -19.47
N ARG A 127 -1.06 -5.87 -18.74
CA ARG A 127 -1.15 -6.07 -17.28
C ARG A 127 -1.42 -4.78 -16.51
N TYR A 128 -0.75 -3.68 -16.86
CA TYR A 128 -1.03 -2.37 -16.27
C TYR A 128 -2.49 -1.95 -16.50
N SER A 129 -3.01 -2.09 -17.73
CA SER A 129 -4.41 -1.77 -18.03
C SER A 129 -5.41 -2.64 -17.26
N GLN A 130 -5.12 -3.94 -17.09
CA GLN A 130 -5.95 -4.83 -16.28
C GLN A 130 -6.02 -4.40 -14.82
N VAL A 131 -4.87 -4.04 -14.23
CA VAL A 131 -4.81 -3.54 -12.85
C VAL A 131 -5.51 -2.19 -12.72
N GLN A 132 -5.31 -1.28 -13.68
CA GLN A 132 -5.97 0.02 -13.71
C GLN A 132 -7.50 -0.14 -13.68
N CYS A 133 -8.02 -0.97 -14.58
CA CYS A 133 -9.44 -1.26 -14.67
C CYS A 133 -9.99 -1.84 -13.37
N ALA A 134 -9.28 -2.81 -12.77
CA ALA A 134 -9.68 -3.42 -11.51
C ALA A 134 -9.78 -2.42 -10.38
N ILE A 135 -8.72 -1.61 -10.20
CA ILE A 135 -8.66 -0.60 -9.15
C ILE A 135 -9.80 0.39 -9.36
N LEU A 136 -9.96 0.97 -10.56
CA LEU A 136 -11.05 1.90 -10.88
C LEU A 136 -12.43 1.28 -10.59
N CYS A 137 -12.70 0.06 -11.05
CA CYS A 137 -13.98 -0.61 -10.81
C CYS A 137 -14.29 -0.83 -9.31
N SER A 138 -13.26 -0.88 -8.46
CA SER A 138 -13.38 -0.98 -7.01
C SER A 138 -13.53 0.36 -6.27
N LEU A 139 -13.53 1.49 -6.98
CA LEU A 139 -13.77 2.81 -6.39
C LEU A 139 -15.25 3.22 -6.50
N GLU A 140 -15.70 4.13 -5.65
CA GLU A 140 -16.95 4.88 -5.84
C GLU A 140 -16.87 5.85 -7.04
N ALA A 141 -18.03 6.21 -7.60
CA ALA A 141 -18.14 6.94 -8.86
C ALA A 141 -17.38 8.28 -8.87
N ASP A 142 -17.32 8.98 -7.74
CA ASP A 142 -16.63 10.28 -7.64
C ASP A 142 -15.11 10.11 -7.74
N LEU A 143 -14.57 9.07 -7.10
CA LEU A 143 -13.16 8.70 -7.21
C LEU A 143 -12.83 8.15 -8.61
N GLN A 144 -13.71 7.34 -9.20
CA GLN A 144 -13.52 6.80 -10.55
C GLN A 144 -13.27 7.91 -11.57
N LYS A 145 -14.14 8.93 -11.58
CA LYS A 145 -14.02 10.07 -12.51
C LYS A 145 -12.72 10.86 -12.30
N ARG A 146 -12.27 10.98 -11.06
CA ARG A 146 -11.03 11.69 -10.72
C ARG A 146 -9.80 10.97 -11.25
N PHE A 147 -9.80 9.63 -11.21
CA PHE A 147 -8.62 8.81 -11.47
C PHE A 147 -8.60 8.11 -12.83
N GLU A 148 -9.60 8.32 -13.69
CA GLU A 148 -9.81 7.57 -14.94
C GLU A 148 -8.59 7.57 -15.88
N HIS A 149 -7.80 8.65 -15.87
CA HIS A 149 -6.64 8.83 -16.74
C HIS A 149 -5.29 8.53 -16.07
N HIS A 150 -5.29 8.14 -14.79
CA HIS A 150 -4.06 7.91 -14.03
C HIS A 150 -3.54 6.50 -14.25
N ASP A 151 -2.23 6.34 -14.29
CA ASP A 151 -1.62 5.02 -14.28
C ASP A 151 -1.83 4.32 -12.91
N PRO A 152 -1.84 2.98 -12.83
CA PRO A 152 -2.06 2.25 -11.59
C PRO A 152 -1.17 2.66 -10.41
N HIS A 153 0.11 2.96 -10.68
CA HIS A 153 1.09 3.33 -9.66
C HIS A 153 0.81 4.76 -9.17
N GLU A 154 0.58 5.71 -10.08
CA GLU A 154 0.19 7.08 -9.73
C GLU A 154 -1.13 7.11 -8.95
N LEU A 155 -2.17 6.45 -9.47
CA LEU A 155 -3.49 6.33 -8.86
C LEU A 155 -3.39 5.87 -7.40
N VAL A 156 -2.69 4.76 -7.14
CA VAL A 156 -2.55 4.22 -5.78
C VAL A 156 -1.78 5.16 -4.86
N ASN A 157 -0.76 5.85 -5.36
CA ASN A 157 0.01 6.79 -4.55
C ASN A 157 -0.80 8.03 -4.20
N GLU A 158 -1.62 8.52 -5.12
CA GLU A 158 -2.55 9.63 -4.82
C GLU A 158 -3.63 9.21 -3.82
N LEU A 159 -4.22 8.02 -3.98
CA LEU A 159 -5.17 7.50 -2.99
C LEU A 159 -4.54 7.38 -1.59
N LYS A 160 -3.31 6.88 -1.50
CA LYS A 160 -2.55 6.89 -0.22
C LYS A 160 -2.37 8.31 0.29
N ALA A 161 -1.94 9.25 -0.55
CA ALA A 161 -1.74 10.64 -0.13
C ALA A 161 -3.03 11.27 0.43
N ILE A 162 -4.19 10.97 -0.16
CA ILE A 162 -5.49 11.51 0.28
C ILE A 162 -5.97 10.81 1.57
N PHE A 163 -5.85 9.49 1.67
CA PHE A 163 -6.52 8.72 2.71
C PHE A 163 -5.60 8.25 3.85
N GLU A 164 -4.30 8.05 3.61
CA GLU A 164 -3.33 7.74 4.65
C GLU A 164 -3.07 8.98 5.53
N THR A 165 -3.10 10.18 4.93
CA THR A 165 -3.06 11.44 5.70
C THR A 165 -4.32 11.61 6.54
N HIS A 166 -5.50 11.29 5.99
CA HIS A 166 -6.76 11.34 6.72
C HIS A 166 -6.78 10.36 7.90
N ALA A 167 -6.41 9.09 7.68
CA ALA A 167 -6.33 8.09 8.74
C ALA A 167 -5.30 8.45 9.81
N ALA A 168 -4.13 9.01 9.43
CA ALA A 168 -3.14 9.48 10.38
C ALA A 168 -3.63 10.68 11.21
N VAL A 169 -4.37 11.60 10.59
CA VAL A 169 -5.01 12.73 11.29
C VAL A 169 -6.07 12.24 12.26
N GLU A 170 -6.95 11.33 11.85
CA GLU A 170 -7.97 10.75 12.72
C GLU A 170 -7.34 9.96 13.89
N CYS A 171 -6.26 9.22 13.65
CA CYS A 171 -5.49 8.55 14.70
C CYS A 171 -4.87 9.55 15.69
N TYR A 172 -4.32 10.65 15.18
CA TYR A 172 -3.75 11.72 16.00
C TYR A 172 -4.84 12.39 16.83
N GLU A 173 -5.98 12.74 16.24
CA GLU A 173 -7.11 13.35 16.94
C GLU A 173 -7.69 12.42 18.00
N ALA A 174 -7.86 11.13 17.67
CA ALA A 174 -8.30 10.12 18.64
C ALA A 174 -7.31 9.98 19.81
N SER A 175 -6.00 10.01 19.52
CA SER A 175 -4.95 9.93 20.54
C SER A 175 -4.96 11.17 21.42
N LYS A 176 -5.05 12.35 20.79
CA LYS A 176 -5.15 13.64 21.47
C LYS A 176 -6.35 13.65 22.40
N HIS A 177 -7.54 13.32 21.91
CA HIS A 177 -8.74 13.25 22.75
C HIS A 177 -8.61 12.26 23.90
N PHE A 178 -7.96 11.11 23.69
CA PHE A 178 -7.73 10.15 24.76
C PHE A 178 -6.78 10.70 25.85
N PHE A 179 -5.69 11.37 25.47
CA PHE A 179 -4.74 11.95 26.42
C PHE A 179 -5.22 13.25 27.07
N ASP A 180 -6.00 14.05 26.35
CA ASP A 180 -6.62 15.28 26.84
C ASP A 180 -7.87 14.99 27.70
N CYS A 181 -8.40 13.76 27.67
CA CYS A 181 -9.48 13.32 28.54
C CYS A 181 -8.94 13.16 29.96
N MET A 182 -8.81 14.28 30.66
CA MET A 182 -8.50 14.35 32.08
C MET A 182 -9.80 14.39 32.87
N MET A 183 -9.82 13.77 34.05
CA MET A 183 -10.98 13.79 34.91
C MET A 183 -11.04 15.11 35.69
N GLU A 184 -12.17 15.81 35.60
CA GLU A 184 -12.39 17.06 36.34
C GLU A 184 -12.65 16.78 37.82
N GLU A 185 -12.22 17.70 38.69
CA GLU A 185 -12.39 17.55 40.14
C GLU A 185 -13.88 17.58 40.52
N GLY A 186 -14.33 16.57 41.26
CA GLY A 186 -15.75 16.40 41.64
C GLY A 186 -16.63 15.75 40.56
N SER A 187 -16.09 15.36 39.41
CA SER A 187 -16.83 14.63 38.37
C SER A 187 -16.98 13.13 38.67
N SER A 188 -17.92 12.47 37.99
CA SER A 188 -18.17 11.04 38.14
C SER A 188 -17.10 10.20 37.43
N VAL A 189 -16.41 9.34 38.18
CA VAL A 189 -15.43 8.37 37.65
C VAL A 189 -16.06 7.45 36.59
N SER A 190 -17.32 7.06 36.78
CA SER A 190 -18.07 6.21 35.84
C SER A 190 -18.23 6.87 34.48
N GLU A 191 -18.58 8.16 34.48
CA GLU A 191 -18.79 8.95 33.26
C GLU A 191 -17.46 9.19 32.53
N HIS A 192 -16.41 9.53 33.28
CA HIS A 192 -15.06 9.67 32.75
C HIS A 192 -14.55 8.37 32.09
N MET A 193 -14.75 7.22 32.75
CA MET A 193 -14.35 5.92 32.20
C MET A 193 -15.08 5.58 30.90
N LEU A 194 -16.36 5.93 30.79
CA LEU A 194 -17.13 5.77 29.54
C LEU A 194 -16.54 6.63 28.41
N ALA A 195 -16.20 7.89 28.69
CA ALA A 195 -15.58 8.79 27.72
C ALA A 195 -14.21 8.27 27.25
N MET A 196 -13.32 7.90 28.18
CA MET A 196 -12.02 7.32 27.87
C MET A 196 -12.14 6.03 27.05
N THR A 197 -13.09 5.15 27.40
CA THR A 197 -13.33 3.90 26.65
C THR A 197 -13.81 4.18 25.23
N GLY A 198 -14.61 5.23 25.02
CA GLY A 198 -15.02 5.69 23.70
C GLY A 198 -13.84 6.10 22.82
N HIS A 199 -12.91 6.89 23.35
CA HIS A 199 -11.69 7.29 22.65
C HIS A 199 -10.74 6.10 22.40
N ALA A 200 -10.56 5.22 23.39
CA ALA A 200 -9.73 4.02 23.27
C ALA A 200 -10.24 3.07 22.18
N LYS A 201 -11.56 2.88 22.06
CA LYS A 201 -12.15 2.07 20.98
C LYS A 201 -11.80 2.61 19.60
N LYS A 202 -11.86 3.93 19.41
CA LYS A 202 -11.47 4.57 18.14
C LYS A 202 -10.00 4.33 17.79
N LEU A 203 -9.12 4.24 18.79
CA LEU A 203 -7.71 3.90 18.59
C LEU A 203 -7.49 2.44 18.20
N MET A 204 -8.30 1.51 18.71
CA MET A 204 -8.18 0.08 18.39
C MET A 204 -8.78 -0.32 17.04
N THR A 205 -9.57 0.56 16.39
CA THR A 205 -10.14 0.31 15.05
C THR A 205 -9.10 0.27 13.93
N TRP A 206 -7.84 0.64 14.20
CA TRP A 206 -6.79 0.83 13.20
C TRP A 206 -5.62 -0.19 13.29
N GLU A 207 -5.77 -1.28 14.06
CA GLU A 207 -4.84 -2.43 14.08
C GLU A 207 -5.24 -3.52 13.06
#